data_AF-A0A2P8VZK0-F1
#
_entry.id   AF-A0A2P8VZK0-F1
#
_cell.length_a   1.000
_cell.length_b   1.000
_cell.length_c   1.000
_cell.angle_alpha   90.00
_cell.angle_beta   90.00
_cell.angle_gamma   90.00
#
_symmetry.space_group_name_H-M   'P 1'
#
loop_
_entity.id
_entity.type
_entity.pdbx_description
1 polymer ?
#
loop_
_entity_poly.entity_id
_entity_poly.type
_entity_poly.pdbx_seq_one_letter_code
_entity_poly.pdbx_strand_id
1 'polypeptide(L)' 'MRHLVIGSPEGVRGAINHLHLLQYAEQQEWSQLIAIPPSGILITPEQGEVFSLLRRDRQLD' A
#
# COMPACT_ATOMS: atom_id res chain seq x y z
N MET A 1 13.96 -2.20 -3.95
CA MET A 1 12.78 -1.31 -4.07
C MET A 1 11.66 -1.92 -3.24
N ARG A 2 11.06 -1.18 -2.31
CA ARG A 2 9.98 -1.67 -1.44
C ARG A 2 8.68 -0.99 -1.88
N HIS A 3 7.61 -1.76 -2.07
CA HIS A 3 6.31 -1.25 -2.50
C HIS A 3 5.34 -1.24 -1.33
N LEU A 4 4.57 -0.16 -1.20
CA LEU A 4 3.53 -0.02 -0.19
C LEU A 4 2.19 0.27 -0.88
N VAL A 5 1.18 -0.56 -0.62
CA VAL A 5 -0.18 -0.38 -1.13
C VAL A 5 -1.09 -0.12 0.07
N ILE A 6 -1.72 1.05 0.10
CA ILE A 6 -2.64 1.47 1.17
C ILE A 6 -4.00 1.79 0.55
N GLY A 7 -5.07 1.25 1.13
CA GLY A 7 -6.43 1.47 0.67
C GLY A 7 -7.44 0.67 1.49
N SER A 8 -8.67 0.52 0.97
CA SER A 8 -9.63 -0.42 1.55
C SER A 8 -9.13 -1.86 1.38
N PRO A 9 -9.54 -2.81 2.24
CA PRO A 9 -9.10 -4.21 2.13
C PRO A 9 -9.35 -4.80 0.73
N GLU A 10 -10.51 -4.52 0.14
CA GLU A 10 -10.89 -4.95 -1.21
C GLU A 10 -10.02 -4.29 -2.28
N GLY A 11 -9.77 -2.98 -2.15
CA GLY A 11 -8.93 -2.23 -3.08
C GLY A 11 -7.48 -2.72 -3.07
N VAL A 12 -6.92 -2.98 -1.89
CA VAL A 12 -5.56 -3.54 -1.76
C VAL A 12 -5.49 -4.93 -2.39
N ARG A 13 -6.48 -5.80 -2.11
CA ARG A 13 -6.53 -7.14 -2.72
C ARG A 13 -6.63 -7.06 -4.24
N GLY A 14 -7.50 -6.19 -4.75
CA GLY A 14 -7.65 -5.96 -6.19
C GLY A 14 -6.37 -5.46 -6.85
N ALA A 15 -5.65 -4.53 -6.22
CA ALA A 15 -4.37 -4.04 -6.71
C ALA A 15 -3.29 -5.14 -6.75
N ILE A 16 -3.16 -5.96 -5.70
CA ILE A 16 -2.24 -7.09 -5.67
C ILE A 16 -2.56 -8.08 -6.80
N ASN A 17 -3.84 -8.43 -6.97
CA ASN A 17 -4.27 -9.32 -8.05
C ASN A 17 -3.92 -8.73 -9.42
N HIS A 18 -4.15 -7.44 -9.62
CA HIS A 18 -3.84 -6.76 -10.88
C HIS A 18 -2.34 -6.73 -11.19
N LEU A 19 -1.50 -6.46 -10.20
CA LEU A 19 -0.03 -6.47 -10.36
C LEU A 19 0.51 -7.86 -10.69
N HIS A 20 -0.09 -8.92 -10.13
CA HIS A 20 0.24 -10.28 -10.49
C HIS A 20 -0.13 -10.60 -11.95
N LEU A 21 -1.32 -10.20 -12.41
CA LEU A 21 -1.72 -10.39 -13.82
C LEU A 21 -0.81 -9.65 -14.81
N LEU A 22 -0.24 -8.53 -14.40
CA LEU A 22 0.74 -7.77 -15.19
C LEU A 22 2.17 -8.35 -15.11
N GLN A 23 2.37 -9.47 -14.41
CA GLN A 23 3.68 -10.09 -14.17
C GLN A 23 4.67 -9.14 -13.49
N TYR A 24 4.17 -8.16 -12.73
CA TYR A 24 5.00 -7.20 -12.03
C TYR A 24 5.54 -7.75 -10.71
N ALA A 25 4.68 -8.45 -9.97
CA ALA A 25 5.01 -9.11 -8.71
C ALA A 25 4.00 -10.24 -8.43
N GLU A 26 4.48 -11.38 -7.94
CA GLU A 26 3.68 -12.53 -7.54
C GLU A 26 2.90 -12.25 -6.25
N GLN A 27 1.70 -12.84 -6.09
CA GLN A 27 0.87 -12.60 -4.90
C GLN A 27 1.56 -13.03 -3.59
N GLN A 28 2.37 -14.10 -3.65
CA GLN A 28 3.09 -14.65 -2.51
C GLN A 28 4.26 -13.77 -2.02
N GLU A 29 4.70 -12.81 -2.84
CA GLU A 29 5.74 -11.84 -2.45
C GLU A 29 5.19 -10.73 -1.54
N TRP A 30 3.86 -10.58 -1.48
CA TRP A 30 3.20 -9.61 -0.60
C TRP A 30 3.01 -10.18 0.80
N SER A 31 3.23 -9.34 1.80
CA SER A 31 2.88 -9.68 3.19
C SER A 31 1.37 -9.88 3.34
N GLN A 32 0.97 -10.49 4.46
CA GLN A 32 -0.43 -10.49 4.88
C GLN A 32 -0.96 -9.05 5.01
N LEU A 33 -2.27 -8.89 4.82
CA LEU A 33 -2.93 -7.60 5.02
C LEU A 33 -2.90 -7.25 6.50
N ILE A 34 -2.25 -6.14 6.84
CA ILE A 34 -2.21 -5.60 8.18
C ILE A 34 -3.19 -4.43 8.23
N ALA A 35 -4.19 -4.52 9.11
CA ALA A 35 -5.10 -3.41 9.34
C ALA A 35 -4.36 -2.28 10.05
N ILE A 36 -4.51 -1.05 9.53
CA ILE A 36 -4.00 0.15 10.19
C ILE A 36 -4.87 0.38 11.44
N PRO A 37 -4.30 0.33 12.66
CA PRO A 37 -5.09 0.58 13.86
C PRO A 37 -5.53 2.05 13.90
N PRO A 38 -6.55 2.40 14.71
CA PRO A 38 -6.99 3.79 14.88
C PRO A 38 -5.86 4.74 15.33
N SER A 39 -4.86 4.21 16.04
CA SER A 39 -3.66 4.95 16.45
C SER A 39 -2.67 5.26 15.31
N GLY A 40 -2.90 4.73 14.11
CA GLY A 40 -2.00 4.84 12.97
C GLY A 40 -0.81 3.87 13.03
N ILE A 41 0.04 3.93 11.99
CA ILE A 41 1.31 3.20 11.90
C ILE A 41 2.43 4.23 11.76
N LEU A 42 3.50 4.07 12.55
CA LEU A 42 4.72 4.87 12.42
C LEU A 42 5.72 4.12 11.54
N ILE A 43 6.04 4.68 10.38
CA ILE A 43 7.06 4.14 9.47
C ILE A 43 8.34 4.93 9.71
N THR A 44 9.41 4.25 10.12
CA THR A 44 10.74 4.85 10.29
C THR A 44 11.62 4.44 9.10
N PRO A 45 11.80 5.30 8.08
CA PRO A 45 12.70 5.00 6.98
C PRO A 45 14.16 4.95 7.46
N GLU A 46 15.00 4.10 6.84
CA GLU A 46 16.45 4.12 7.09
C GLU A 46 17.10 5.40 6.53
N GLN A 47 18.33 5.72 6.95
CA GLN A 47 19.03 6.90 6.43
C GLN A 47 19.15 6.85 4.90
N GLY A 48 18.61 7.87 4.24
CA GLY A 48 18.60 7.98 2.77
C GLY A 48 17.34 7.43 2.09
N GLU A 49 16.46 6.73 2.81
CA GLU A 49 15.15 6.33 2.29
C GLU A 49 14.15 7.50 2.40
N VAL A 50 13.34 7.68 1.36
CA VAL A 50 12.29 8.72 1.30
C VAL A 50 10.94 8.08 1.00
N PHE A 51 9.88 8.59 1.61
CA PHE A 51 8.50 8.24 1.29
C PHE A 51 7.71 9.50 0.97
N SER A 52 6.80 9.42 0.01
CA SER A 52 5.87 10.51 -0.31
C SER A 52 4.45 9.97 -0.27
N LEU A 53 3.56 10.66 0.44
CA LEU A 53 2.15 10.34 0.52
C LEU A 53 1.35 11.52 -0.03
N LEU A 54 0.76 11.35 -1.20
CA LEU A 54 -0.22 12.30 -1.73
C LEU A 54 -1.62 11.77 -1.41
N ARG A 55 -2.31 12.41 -0.46
CA ARG A 55 -3.73 12.19 -0.22
C ARG A 55 -4.54 13.26 -0.95
N ARG A 56 -5.40 12.85 -1.87
CA ARG A 56 -6.42 13.71 -2.47
C ARG A 56 -7.78 13.23 -1.97
N ASP A 57 -8.34 13.95 -1.02
CA ASP A 57 -9.73 13.73 -0.65
C ASP A 57 -10.59 14.30 -1.78
N ARG A 58 -11.41 13.45 -2.43
CA ARG A 58 -12.37 13.90 -3.43
C ARG A 58 -13.39 14.77 -2.69
N GLN A 59 -13.38 16.08 -2.93
CA GLN A 59 -14.47 16.95 -2.51
C GLN A 59 -15.71 16.49 -3.29
N LEU A 60 -16.69 15.93 -2.59
CA LEU A 60 -18.01 15.65 -3.13
C LEU A 60 -18.75 16.99 -3.08
N ASP A 61 -18.99 17.59 -4.25
CA ASP A 61 -19.94 18.70 -4.41
C ASP A 61 -21.38 18.19 -4.37
#